data_AF-A0A1G2EUX0-F1
#
_entry.id   AF-A0A1G2EUX0-F1
#
_cell.length_a   1.000
_cell.length_b   1.000
_cell.length_c   1.000
_cell.angle_alpha   90.00
_cell.angle_beta   90.00
_cell.angle_gamma   90.00
#
_symmetry.space_group_name_H-M   'P 1'
#
loop_
_entity.id
_entity.type
_entity.pdbx_description
1 polymer ?
#
loop_
_entity_poly.entity_id
_entity_poly.type
_entity_poly.pdbx_seq_one_letter_code
_entity_poly.pdbx_strand_id
1 'polypeptide(L)' 'MAVENLVKFYFSSIAVVLVHMPIWIYLLVKYLLSPEGFWQNLVLLGLGVWLLGIIQVALWVILLFLLIGIWAD' A
#
# COMPACT_ATOMS: atom_id res chain seq x y z
N MET A 1 -26.03 10.95 -10.27
CA MET A 1 -26.03 10.37 -8.91
C MET A 1 -25.64 8.89 -8.88
N ALA A 2 -26.48 7.91 -9.26
CA ALA A 2 -26.12 6.48 -9.06
C ALA A 2 -24.87 6.03 -9.84
N VAL A 3 -24.78 6.40 -11.13
CA VAL A 3 -23.62 6.07 -11.99
C VAL A 3 -22.34 6.77 -11.51
N GLU A 4 -22.47 8.02 -11.09
CA GLU A 4 -21.34 8.82 -10.58
C GLU A 4 -20.76 8.20 -9.30
N ASN A 5 -21.61 7.84 -8.33
CA ASN A 5 -21.18 7.20 -7.10
C ASN A 5 -20.54 5.83 -7.37
N LEU A 6 -21.03 5.10 -8.36
CA LEU A 6 -20.44 3.84 -8.80
C LEU A 6 -19.02 4.05 -9.36
N VAL A 7 -18.81 5.09 -10.17
CA VAL A 7 -17.49 5.45 -10.68
C VAL A 7 -16.54 5.87 -9.54
N LYS A 8 -17.00 6.74 -8.63
CA LYS A 8 -16.22 7.15 -7.43
C LYS A 8 -15.81 5.93 -6.60
N PHE A 9 -16.70 4.96 -6.43
CA PHE A 9 -16.43 3.70 -5.73
C PHE A 9 -15.35 2.85 -6.41
N TYR A 10 -15.43 2.65 -7.73
CA TYR A 10 -14.41 1.88 -8.45
C TYR A 10 -13.04 2.53 -8.39
N PHE A 11 -12.96 3.86 -8.59
CA PHE A 11 -11.69 4.59 -8.45
C PHE A 11 -11.12 4.47 -7.04
N SER A 12 -11.96 4.65 -6.02
CA SER A 12 -11.56 4.50 -4.61
C SER A 12 -11.02 3.10 -4.32
N SER A 13 -11.68 2.07 -4.86
CA SER A 13 -11.27 0.67 -4.69
C SER A 13 -9.91 0.39 -5.33
N ILE A 14 -9.68 0.90 -6.54
CA ILE A 14 -8.39 0.77 -7.24
C ILE A 14 -7.29 1.49 -6.45
N ALA A 15 -7.56 2.72 -5.98
CA ALA A 15 -6.61 3.50 -5.21
C ALA A 15 -6.19 2.81 -3.91
N VAL A 16 -7.14 2.17 -3.20
CA VAL A 16 -6.84 1.36 -2.00
C VAL A 16 -5.89 0.21 -2.33
N VAL A 17 -6.12 -0.52 -3.42
CA VAL A 17 -5.24 -1.62 -3.84
C VAL A 17 -3.83 -1.11 -4.15
N LEU A 18 -3.72 0.00 -4.88
CA LEU A 18 -2.43 0.60 -5.25
C LEU A 18 -1.63 1.07 -4.02
N VAL A 19 -2.32 1.60 -3.00
CA VAL A 19 -1.66 2.06 -1.78
C VAL A 19 -0.98 0.91 -1.04
N HIS A 20 -1.47 -0.34 -1.15
CA HIS A 20 -0.85 -1.51 -0.53
C HIS A 20 0.33 -2.10 -1.32
N MET A 21 0.69 -1.54 -2.47
CA MET A 21 1.80 -2.02 -3.29
C MET A 21 3.13 -2.20 -2.53
N PRO A 22 3.54 -1.31 -1.60
CA PRO A 22 4.77 -1.51 -0.83
C PRO A 22 4.79 -2.83 -0.05
N ILE A 23 3.68 -3.21 0.58
CA ILE A 23 3.57 -4.49 1.30
C ILE A 23 3.66 -5.67 0.34
N TRP A 24 2.98 -5.60 -0.81
CA TRP A 24 3.03 -6.67 -1.82
C TRP A 24 4.43 -6.85 -2.40
N ILE A 25 5.14 -5.75 -2.68
CA ILE A 25 6.53 -5.77 -3.13
C ILE A 25 7.43 -6.40 -2.05
N TYR A 26 7.25 -6.02 -0.78
CA TYR A 26 8.01 -6.62 0.31
C TYR A 26 7.84 -8.14 0.38
N LEU A 27 6.59 -8.62 0.35
CA LEU A 27 6.27 -10.05 0.40
C LEU A 27 6.83 -10.79 -0.81
N LEU A 28 6.72 -10.21 -2.00
CA LEU A 28 7.27 -10.78 -3.22
C LEU A 28 8.80 -10.90 -3.16
N VAL A 29 9.50 -9.83 -2.76
CA VAL A 29 10.96 -9.85 -2.62
C VAL A 29 11.40 -10.86 -1.57
N LYS A 30 10.72 -10.92 -0.43
CA LYS A 30 11.01 -11.92 0.61
C LYS A 30 10.81 -13.35 0.10
N TYR A 31 9.75 -13.59 -0.68
CA TYR A 31 9.48 -14.88 -1.28
C TYR A 31 10.56 -15.27 -2.31
N LEU A 32 10.90 -14.36 -3.23
CA LEU A 32 11.89 -14.61 -4.29
C LEU A 32 13.31 -14.78 -3.77
N LEU A 33 13.68 -14.08 -2.70
CA LEU A 33 15.02 -14.16 -2.11
C LEU A 33 15.18 -15.33 -1.14
N SER A 34 14.08 -16.00 -0.76
CA SER A 34 14.05 -17.16 0.14
C SER A 34 15.11 -17.12 1.26
N PRO A 35 15.14 -16.06 2.10
CA PRO A 35 16.20 -15.90 3.10
C PRO A 35 16.17 -17.05 4.11
N GLU A 36 17.23 -17.84 4.17
CA GLU A 36 17.30 -19.06 5.00
C GLU A 36 17.82 -18.77 6.43
N GLY A 37 18.48 -17.62 6.63
CA GLY A 37 19.07 -17.24 7.92
C GLY A 37 18.18 -16.31 8.77
N PHE A 38 18.27 -16.44 10.10
CA PHE A 38 17.63 -15.51 11.05
C PHE A 38 18.03 -14.05 10.79
N TRP A 39 19.33 -13.79 10.64
CA TRP A 39 19.86 -12.44 10.39
C TRP A 39 19.40 -11.84 9.06
N GLN A 40 19.26 -12.66 8.02
CA GLN A 40 18.74 -12.21 6.72
C GLN A 40 17.27 -11.81 6.82
N ASN A 41 16.46 -12.62 7.51
CA ASN A 41 15.05 -12.31 7.77
C ASN A 41 14.89 -11.04 8.61
N LEU A 42 15.73 -10.86 9.64
CA LEU A 42 15.69 -9.68 10.50
C LEU A 42 16.06 -8.40 9.73
N VAL A 43 17.11 -8.44 8.91
CA VAL A 43 17.52 -7.29 8.08
C VAL A 43 16.47 -6.96 7.03
N LEU A 44 15.91 -7.97 6.36
CA LEU A 44 14.82 -7.77 5.39
C LEU A 44 13.59 -7.18 6.07
N LEU A 45 13.19 -7.68 7.25
CA LEU A 45 12.10 -7.10 8.03
C LEU A 45 12.40 -5.63 8.41
N GLY A 46 13.60 -5.34 8.90
CA GLY A 46 14.00 -3.97 9.27
C GLY A 46 13.94 -3.01 8.09
N LEU A 47 14.49 -3.39 6.94
CA LEU A 47 14.45 -2.59 5.70
C LEU A 47 13.02 -2.45 5.16
N GLY A 48 12.23 -3.52 5.20
CA GLY A 48 10.84 -3.51 4.79
C GLY A 48 9.99 -2.59 5.67
N VAL A 49 10.09 -2.71 6.99
CA VAL A 49 9.32 -1.88 7.93
C VAL A 49 9.78 -0.42 7.88
N TRP A 50 11.09 -0.16 7.81
CA TRP A 50 11.60 1.21 7.85
C TRP A 50 11.36 1.95 6.54
N LEU A 51 11.72 1.38 5.39
CA LEU A 51 11.57 2.07 4.10
C LEU A 51 10.14 1.92 3.55
N LEU A 52 9.69 0.67 3.36
CA LEU A 52 8.38 0.43 2.75
C LEU A 52 7.24 0.75 3.70
N GLY A 53 7.43 0.60 5.02
CA GLY A 53 6.43 1.01 6.02
C GLY A 53 6.21 2.52 6.09
N ILE A 54 7.28 3.34 6.07
CA ILE A 54 7.11 4.81 6.02
C ILE A 54 6.42 5.23 4.72
N ILE A 55 6.82 4.65 3.58
CA ILE A 55 6.16 4.90 2.29
C ILE A 55 4.69 4.48 2.34
N GLN A 56 4.38 3.33 2.93
CA GLN A 56 3.01 2.81 3.08
C GLN A 56 2.14 3.77 3.90
N VAL A 57 2.66 4.31 5.01
CA VAL A 57 1.95 5.30 5.83
C VAL A 57 1.73 6.59 5.05
N ALA A 58 2.74 7.10 4.35
CA ALA A 58 2.60 8.31 3.54
C ALA A 58 1.55 8.14 2.42
N LEU A 59 1.54 6.99 1.74
CA LEU A 59 0.53 6.67 0.72
C LEU A 59 -0.88 6.58 1.30
N TRP A 60 -1.04 6.04 2.51
CA TRP A 60 -2.32 6.02 3.21
C TRP A 60 -2.84 7.42 3.54
N VAL A 61 -1.95 8.33 3.97
CA VAL A 61 -2.30 9.73 4.22
C VAL A 61 -2.75 10.41 2.93
N ILE A 62 -2.02 10.22 1.83
CA ILE A 62 -2.39 10.76 0.51
C ILE A 62 -3.75 10.21 0.05
N LEU A 63 -3.98 8.91 0.22
CA LEU A 63 -5.26 8.28 -0.11
C LEU A 63 -6.41 8.89 0.68
N LEU A 64 -6.24 9.11 1.98
CA LEU A 64 -7.27 9.74 2.83
C LEU A 64 -7.67 11.11 2.28
N PHE A 65 -6.71 11.97 1.96
CA PHE A 65 -7.01 13.28 1.37
C PHE A 65 -7.68 13.17 -0.01
N LEU A 66 -7.23 12.24 -0.85
CA LEU A 66 -7.84 11.98 -2.15
C LEU A 66 -9.30 11.54 -2.00
N LEU A 67 -9.59 10.58 -1.12
CA LEU A 67 -10.95 10.08 -0.89
C LEU A 67 -11.86 11.16 -0.33
N ILE A 68 -11.37 11.95 0.63
CA ILE A 68 -12.13 13.11 1.13
C ILE A 68 -12.49 14.04 -0.03
N GLY A 69 -11.53 14.35 -0.92
CA GLY A 69 -11.79 15.21 -2.08
C GLY A 69 -12.77 14.63 -3.09
N ILE A 70 -12.77 13.30 -3.30
CA ILE A 70 -13.69 12.63 -4.24
C ILE A 70 -15.13 12.58 -3.70
N TRP A 71 -15.29 12.46 -2.39
CA TRP A 71 -16.58 12.21 -1.73
C TRP A 71 -17.14 13.44 -0.99
N ALA A 72 -16.47 14.60 -1.07
CA ALA A 72 -16.94 15.84 -0.42
C ALA A 72 -18.05 16.57 -1.20
N ASP A 73 -18.31 16.16 -2.45
CA ASP A 73 -19.33 16.73 -3.34
C ASP A 73 -20.71 16.07 -3.17
#